data_AF-A0A7X9F0B8-F1
#
_entry.id   AF-A0A7X9F0B8-F1
#
_cell.length_a   1.000
_cell.length_b   1.000
_cell.length_c   1.000
_cell.angle_alpha   90.00
_cell.angle_beta   90.00
_cell.angle_gamma   90.00
#
_symmetry.space_group_name_H-M   'P 1'
#
loop_
_entity.id
_entity.type
_entity.pdbx_description
1 polymer ?
#
loop_
_entity_poly.entity_id
_entity_poly.type
_entity_poly.pdbx_seq_one_letter_code
_entity_poly.pdbx_strand_id
1 'polypeptide(L)'
;MEKRNWKADEMEMSINFYAARASFVFSGISLLGYCIGYYVQNNNLPFIPFLILCGQSIVFYSVKLAMTKRLANNQGDDRKDGNEE
;
A
#
# COMPACT_ATOMS: atom_id res chain seq x y z
N MET A 1 24.78 16.56 11.50
CA MET A 1 24.07 16.68 10.19
C MET A 1 23.28 15.43 9.85
N GLU A 2 23.71 14.24 10.29
CA GLU A 2 23.06 12.95 10.05
C GLU A 2 21.57 12.88 10.45
N LYS A 3 21.20 13.42 11.62
CA LYS A 3 19.79 13.43 12.11
C LYS A 3 18.80 14.18 11.19
N ARG A 4 19.27 15.14 10.37
CA ARG A 4 18.40 15.85 9.42
C ARG A 4 18.09 15.00 8.19
N ASN A 5 19.05 14.20 7.73
CA ASN A 5 18.90 13.33 6.57
C ASN A 5 17.93 12.18 6.89
N TRP A 6 18.02 11.59 8.08
CA TRP A 6 17.06 10.59 8.57
C TRP A 6 15.61 11.09 8.51
N LYS A 7 15.36 12.31 9.01
CA LYS A 7 14.00 12.88 9.07
C LYS A 7 13.45 13.22 7.68
N ALA A 8 14.33 13.55 6.74
CA ALA A 8 13.97 13.75 5.33
C ALA A 8 13.62 12.42 4.66
N ASP A 9 14.40 11.37 4.90
CA ASP A 9 14.18 10.03 4.34
C ASP A 9 12.86 9.41 4.84
N GLU A 10 12.53 9.62 6.12
CA GLU A 10 11.24 9.24 6.70
C GLU A 10 10.07 9.99 6.05
N MET A 11 10.26 11.28 5.76
CA MET A 11 9.25 12.10 5.09
C MET A 11 9.03 11.65 3.64
N GLU A 12 10.09 11.39 2.87
CA GLU A 12 9.98 10.88 1.50
C GLU A 12 9.31 9.50 1.44
N MET A 13 9.67 8.60 2.36
CA MET A 13 9.03 7.30 2.48
C MET A 13 7.53 7.44 2.75
N SER A 14 7.12 8.34 3.66
CA SER A 14 5.70 8.56 3.99
C SER A 14 4.88 9.08 2.80
N ILE A 15 5.47 9.97 1.98
CA ILE A 15 4.84 10.52 0.78
C ILE A 15 4.71 9.44 -0.29
N ASN A 16 5.78 8.67 -0.52
CA ASN A 16 5.78 7.61 -1.53
C ASN A 16 4.71 6.55 -1.22
N PHE A 17 4.50 6.24 0.06
CA PHE A 17 3.42 5.38 0.50
C PHE A 17 2.03 5.93 0.26
N TYR A 18 1.83 7.22 0.57
CA TYR A 18 0.55 7.87 0.32
C TYR A 18 0.22 7.84 -1.17
N ALA A 19 1.20 8.17 -2.02
CA ALA A 19 1.09 8.09 -3.46
C ALA A 19 0.78 6.67 -3.94
N ALA A 20 1.44 5.64 -3.39
CA ALA A 20 1.17 4.24 -3.70
C ALA A 20 -0.25 3.80 -3.31
N ARG A 21 -0.80 4.31 -2.20
CA ARG A 21 -2.21 4.06 -1.82
C ARG A 21 -3.17 4.76 -2.76
N ALA A 22 -2.90 6.00 -3.11
CA ALA A 22 -3.74 6.77 -4.02
C ALA A 22 -3.77 6.14 -5.43
N SER A 23 -2.63 5.73 -5.97
CA SER A 23 -2.55 5.05 -7.27
C SER A 23 -3.28 3.71 -7.25
N PHE A 24 -3.21 2.97 -6.15
CA PHE A 24 -3.95 1.73 -5.96
C PHE A 24 -5.46 1.94 -6.02
N VAL A 25 -5.98 2.92 -5.27
CA VAL A 25 -7.40 3.27 -5.26
C VAL A 25 -7.86 3.72 -6.65
N PHE A 26 -7.07 4.55 -7.34
CA PHE A 26 -7.37 4.98 -8.69
C PHE A 26 -7.42 3.82 -9.69
N SER A 27 -6.45 2.90 -9.62
CA SER A 27 -6.42 1.69 -10.44
C SER A 27 -7.65 0.82 -10.18
N GLY A 28 -8.01 0.60 -8.91
CA GLY A 28 -9.19 -0.19 -8.54
C GLY A 28 -10.49 0.39 -9.08
N ILE A 29 -10.67 1.72 -8.98
CA ILE A 29 -11.85 2.41 -9.50
C ILE A 29 -11.91 2.31 -11.04
N SER A 30 -10.78 2.53 -11.73
CA SER A 30 -10.71 2.40 -13.18
C SER A 30 -11.06 0.98 -13.65
N LEU A 31 -10.52 -0.06 -12.99
CA LEU A 31 -10.81 -1.45 -13.32
C LEU A 31 -12.27 -1.82 -13.03
N LEU A 32 -12.84 -1.33 -11.92
CA LEU A 32 -14.25 -1.52 -11.62
C LEU A 32 -15.14 -0.88 -12.68
N GLY A 33 -14.83 0.36 -13.08
CA GLY A 33 -15.53 1.06 -14.16
C GLY A 33 -15.48 0.28 -15.47
N TYR A 34 -14.31 -0.28 -15.81
CA TYR A 34 -14.14 -1.14 -16.99
C TYR A 34 -14.98 -2.42 -16.91
N CYS A 35 -14.94 -3.13 -15.78
CA CYS A 35 -15.74 -4.34 -15.57
C CYS A 35 -17.24 -4.07 -15.70
N ILE A 36 -17.73 -2.98 -15.12
CA ILE A 36 -19.13 -2.57 -15.20
C ILE A 36 -19.50 -2.22 -16.65
N GLY A 37 -18.69 -1.38 -17.31
CA GLY A 37 -18.94 -0.98 -18.70
C GLY A 37 -18.96 -2.18 -19.66
N TYR A 38 -18.03 -3.13 -19.47
CA TYR A 38 -17.97 -4.34 -20.27
C TYR A 38 -19.14 -5.29 -20.01
N TYR A 39 -19.54 -5.43 -18.74
CA TYR A 39 -20.69 -6.25 -18.35
C TYR A 39 -22.00 -5.73 -18.97
N VAL A 40 -22.21 -4.41 -18.95
CA VAL A 40 -23.39 -3.79 -19.57
C VAL A 40 -23.46 -4.02 -21.08
N GLN A 41 -22.31 -4.04 -21.78
CA GLN A 41 -22.28 -4.25 -23.23
C GLN A 41 -22.39 -5.72 -23.65
N ASN A 42 -21.71 -6.63 -22.93
CA ASN A 42 -21.50 -8.01 -23.39
C ASN A 42 -22.24 -9.06 -22.55
N ASN A 43 -22.93 -8.65 -21.47
CA ASN A 43 -23.55 -9.52 -20.45
C ASN A 43 -22.62 -10.60 -19.88
N ASN A 44 -21.31 -10.46 -20.09
CA ASN A 44 -20.29 -11.38 -19.63
C ASN A 44 -19.39 -10.65 -18.65
N LEU A 45 -19.08 -11.35 -17.56
CA LEU A 45 -18.10 -10.86 -16.59
C LEU A 45 -16.70 -11.09 -17.16
N PRO A 46 -15.90 -10.03 -17.36
CA PRO A 46 -14.56 -10.18 -17.87
C PRO A 46 -13.67 -10.77 -16.76
N PHE A 47 -13.39 -12.06 -16.87
CA PHE A 47 -12.69 -12.85 -15.84
C PHE A 47 -11.26 -12.35 -15.59
N ILE A 48 -10.58 -11.90 -16.65
CA ILE A 48 -9.20 -11.40 -16.60
C ILE A 48 -9.08 -10.13 -15.73
N PRO A 49 -9.81 -9.03 -15.98
CA PRO A 49 -9.73 -7.84 -15.14
C PRO A 49 -10.24 -8.08 -13.72
N PHE A 50 -11.16 -9.02 -13.50
CA PHE A 50 -11.55 -9.45 -12.16
C PHE A 50 -10.39 -10.11 -11.39
N LEU A 51 -9.63 -10.99 -12.05
CA LEU A 51 -8.40 -11.57 -11.48
C LEU A 51 -7.34 -10.50 -11.17
N ILE A 52 -7.19 -9.50 -12.04
CA ILE A 52 -6.26 -8.37 -11.80
C ILE A 52 -6.69 -7.58 -10.57
N LEU A 53 -7.99 -7.29 -10.39
CA LEU A 53 -8.53 -6.61 -9.21
C LEU A 53 -8.22 -7.38 -7.90
N CYS A 54 -8.43 -8.70 -7.92
CA CYS A 54 -8.09 -9.58 -6.80
C CYS A 54 -6.58 -9.60 -6.51
N GLY A 55 -5.75 -9.76 -7.55
CA GLY A 55 -4.29 -9.76 -7.42
C GLY A 55 -3.76 -8.44 -6.85
N GLN A 56 -4.26 -7.32 -7.36
CA GLN A 56 -3.98 -5.99 -6.84
C GLN A 56 -4.31 -5.89 -5.34
N SER A 57 -5.47 -6.39 -4.91
CA SER A 57 -5.90 -6.35 -3.50
C SER A 57 -4.98 -7.15 -2.57
N ILE A 58 -4.52 -8.32 -3.02
CA ILE A 58 -3.59 -9.17 -2.25
C ILE A 58 -2.23 -8.48 -2.10
N VAL A 59 -1.70 -7.90 -3.17
CA VAL A 59 -0.42 -7.18 -3.14
C VAL A 59 -0.52 -5.99 -2.18
N PHE A 60 -1.60 -5.21 -2.25
CA PHE A 60 -1.82 -4.08 -1.37
C PHE A 60 -1.90 -4.47 0.10
N TYR A 61 -2.64 -5.55 0.41
CA TYR A 61 -2.76 -6.06 1.76
C TYR A 61 -1.40 -6.56 2.30
N SER A 62 -0.63 -7.25 1.46
CA SER A 62 0.70 -7.77 1.82
C SER A 62 1.69 -6.65 2.11
N VAL A 63 1.71 -5.61 1.29
CA VAL A 63 2.52 -4.41 1.52
C VAL A 63 2.10 -3.74 2.82
N LYS A 64 0.79 -3.51 3.04
CA LYS A 64 0.30 -2.88 4.27
C LYS A 64 0.74 -3.67 5.52
N LEU A 65 0.62 -4.99 5.48
CA LEU A 65 0.98 -5.88 6.58
C LEU A 65 2.49 -5.91 6.85
N ALA A 66 3.31 -5.96 5.79
CA ALA A 66 4.77 -5.91 5.91
C ALA A 66 5.24 -4.60 6.57
N MET A 67 4.63 -3.48 6.18
CA MET A 67 4.98 -2.17 6.71
C MET A 67 4.56 -2.02 8.17
N THR A 68 3.36 -2.50 8.53
CA THR A 68 2.92 -2.56 9.94
C THR A 68 3.84 -3.43 10.80
N LYS A 69 4.32 -4.56 10.27
CA LYS A 69 5.31 -5.40 10.99
C LYS A 69 6.64 -4.68 11.22
N ARG A 70 7.15 -3.94 10.23
CA ARG A 70 8.40 -3.16 10.39
C ARG A 70 8.27 -2.07 11.45
N LEU A 71 7.13 -1.37 11.47
CA LEU A 71 6.84 -0.35 12.48
C LEU A 71 6.71 -0.95 13.89
N ALA A 72 6.05 -2.10 14.02
CA ALA A 72 5.93 -2.80 15.30
C ALA A 72 7.27 -3.30 15.84
N ASN A 73 8.18 -3.75 14.95
CA ASN A 73 9.48 -4.27 15.35
C ASN A 73 10.45 -3.16 15.79
N ASN A 74 10.46 -2.00 15.10
CA ASN A 74 11.28 -0.85 15.50
C ASN A 74 10.87 -0.27 16.86
N GLN A 75 9.60 -0.37 17.24
CA GLN A 75 9.11 0.09 18.55
C GLN A 75 9.60 -0.76 19.73
N GLY A 76 10.10 -1.97 19.46
CA GLY A 76 10.65 -2.88 20.45
C GLY A 76 12.11 -2.56 20.83
N ASP A 77 12.89 -2.00 19.90
CA ASP A 77 14.29 -1.60 20.14
C ASP A 77 14.37 -0.27 20.91
N ASP A 78 13.53 0.72 20.57
CA ASP A 78 13.49 2.02 21.27
C ASP A 78 13.18 1.90 22.77
N ARG A 79 12.44 0.86 23.20
CA ARG A 79 12.15 0.60 24.62
C ARG A 79 13.28 -0.07 25.39
N LYS A 80 14.26 -0.66 24.71
CA LYS A 80 15.40 -1.29 25.39
C LYS A 80 16.50 -0.30 25.71
N ASP A 81 16.68 0.71 24.87
CA ASP A 81 17.70 1.75 25.04
C ASP A 81 17.36 2.74 26.17
N GLY A 82 16.07 3.04 26.39
CA GLY A 82 15.61 3.97 27.43
C GLY A 82 15.46 3.38 28.85
N ASN A 83 15.89 2.15 29.08
CA ASN A 83 15.78 1.47 30.39
C ASN A 83 17.15 1.09 30.97
N GLU A 84 18.24 1.59 30.37
CA GLU A 84 19.63 1.47 30.83
C GLU A 84 20.22 2.81 31.33
N GLU A 85 19.41 3.87 31.47
CA GLU A 85 19.75 5.12 32.20
C GLU A 85 19.19 5.11 33.63
#